data_AF-A0A6I9VS04-F1
#
_entry.id   AF-A0A6I9VS04-F1
#
_cell.length_a   1.000
_cell.length_b   1.000
_cell.length_c   1.000
_cell.angle_alpha   90.00
_cell.angle_beta   90.00
_cell.angle_gamma   90.00
#
_symmetry.space_group_name_H-M   'P 1'
#
loop_
_entity.id
_entity.type
_entity.pdbx_description
1 polymer ?
#
loop_
_entity_poly.entity_id
_entity_poly.type
_entity_poly.pdbx_seq_one_letter_code
_entity_poly.pdbx_strand_id
1 'polypeptide(L)'
;MSAEDWAWQHFYKIEGGLIKCKICWSIFLIGRKIDTSHKAHLFYEHNICKQEEVDKWQMEENPEPMWENFKKGELYTATCNFCGETVEHAYHVSKLNLHYLKHFQEFEDSIKNSWLKNHMRFNRTTKKPYCYYCKKYLNTSLNVQDLKDHLFVIHDLRDTTKRMRINKDTGESSADVSIQAEENKPSTSFQ
;
A
#
# COMPACT_ATOMS: atom_id res chain seq x y z
N MET A 1 32.73 -19.32 -25.30
CA MET A 1 33.26 -19.19 -23.93
C MET A 1 32.42 -18.13 -23.24
N SER A 2 31.64 -18.48 -22.21
CA SER A 2 30.87 -17.48 -21.46
C SER A 2 31.88 -16.54 -20.79
N ALA A 3 31.84 -15.25 -21.09
CA ALA A 3 32.54 -14.27 -20.25
C ALA A 3 32.06 -14.48 -18.81
N GLU A 4 33.00 -14.57 -17.85
CA GLU A 4 32.62 -14.63 -16.45
C GLU A 4 31.80 -13.38 -16.11
N ASP A 5 30.69 -13.58 -15.39
CA ASP A 5 29.86 -12.47 -14.92
C ASP A 5 30.74 -11.49 -14.14
N TRP A 6 30.67 -10.20 -14.48
CA TRP A 6 31.55 -9.17 -13.94
C TRP A 6 31.57 -9.15 -12.42
N ALA A 7 30.47 -9.53 -11.79
CA ALA A 7 30.33 -9.54 -10.34
C ALA A 7 31.32 -10.51 -9.67
N TRP A 8 31.78 -11.56 -10.37
CA TRP A 8 32.73 -12.54 -9.84
C TRP A 8 34.04 -11.92 -9.35
N GLN A 9 34.47 -10.79 -9.93
CA GLN A 9 35.68 -10.10 -9.47
C GLN A 9 35.56 -9.62 -8.02
N HIS A 10 34.34 -9.51 -7.46
CA HIS A 10 34.05 -9.06 -6.11
C HIS A 10 33.69 -10.17 -5.12
N PHE A 11 33.73 -11.46 -5.52
CA PHE A 11 33.43 -12.59 -4.65
C PHE A 11 34.52 -13.67 -4.66
N TYR A 12 34.76 -14.29 -3.49
CA TYR A 12 35.50 -15.55 -3.39
C TYR A 12 34.51 -16.70 -3.32
N LYS A 13 34.75 -17.76 -4.09
CA LYS A 13 34.04 -19.03 -3.90
C LYS A 13 34.61 -19.73 -2.67
N ILE A 14 33.72 -20.18 -1.80
CA ILE A 14 34.06 -21.02 -0.64
C ILE A 14 33.33 -22.36 -0.76
N GLU A 15 33.58 -23.26 0.18
CA GLU A 15 32.99 -24.59 0.17
C GLU A 15 31.46 -24.56 0.36
N GLY A 16 30.79 -25.66 -0.01
CA GLY A 16 29.37 -25.84 0.28
C GLY A 16 28.40 -25.01 -0.56
N GLY A 17 28.82 -24.50 -1.72
CA GLY A 17 27.93 -23.68 -2.57
C GLY A 17 27.71 -22.27 -2.01
N LEU A 18 28.71 -21.75 -1.31
CA LEU A 18 28.70 -20.42 -0.75
C LEU A 18 29.71 -19.52 -1.48
N ILE A 19 29.43 -18.23 -1.50
CA ILE A 19 30.39 -17.19 -1.90
C ILE A 19 30.54 -16.17 -0.79
N LYS A 20 31.70 -15.52 -0.75
CA LYS A 20 32.04 -14.50 0.23
C LYS A 20 32.39 -13.20 -0.47
N CYS A 21 31.78 -12.08 -0.07
CA CYS A 21 32.12 -10.77 -0.59
C CYS A 21 33.58 -10.43 -0.22
N LYS A 22 34.37 -9.95 -1.19
CA LYS A 22 35.77 -9.59 -0.98
C LYS A 22 35.94 -8.30 -0.17
N ILE A 23 34.88 -7.48 -0.06
CA ILE A 23 34.91 -6.15 0.55
C ILE A 23 34.45 -6.23 2.01
N CYS A 24 33.19 -6.63 2.25
CA CYS A 24 32.62 -6.69 3.61
C CYS A 24 32.59 -8.09 4.23
N TRP A 25 33.08 -9.12 3.52
CA TRP A 25 33.15 -10.49 4.03
C TRP A 25 31.79 -11.17 4.31
N SER A 26 30.68 -10.55 3.90
CA SER A 26 29.34 -11.16 3.92
C SER A 26 29.30 -12.45 3.09
N ILE A 27 28.58 -13.46 3.58
CA ILE A 27 28.48 -14.79 2.97
C ILE A 27 27.09 -14.98 2.38
N PHE A 28 27.04 -15.51 1.16
CA PHE A 28 25.81 -15.72 0.40
C PHE A 28 25.76 -17.15 -0.16
N LEU A 29 24.55 -17.69 -0.29
CA LEU A 29 24.29 -18.92 -1.04
C LEU A 29 24.38 -18.61 -2.53
N ILE A 30 25.20 -19.36 -3.26
CA ILE A 30 25.23 -19.29 -4.71
C ILE A 30 24.54 -20.50 -5.33
N GLY A 31 23.67 -20.22 -6.31
CA GLY A 31 23.11 -21.25 -7.17
C GLY A 31 24.12 -21.67 -8.25
N ARG A 32 23.66 -21.75 -9.50
CA ARG A 32 24.54 -22.05 -10.65
C ARG A 32 25.40 -20.87 -11.08
N LYS A 33 25.00 -19.63 -10.73
CA LYS A 33 25.64 -18.37 -11.14
C LYS A 33 25.35 -17.26 -10.13
N ILE A 34 26.11 -16.17 -10.21
CA ILE A 34 25.74 -14.89 -9.60
C ILE A 34 24.36 -14.48 -10.15
N ASP A 35 23.47 -14.11 -9.25
CA ASP A 35 22.14 -13.60 -9.58
C ASP A 35 21.99 -12.13 -9.15
N THR A 36 20.78 -11.58 -9.35
CA THR A 36 20.46 -10.19 -9.03
C THR A 36 20.66 -9.85 -7.55
N SER A 37 20.49 -10.80 -6.62
CA SER A 37 20.67 -10.52 -5.19
C SER A 37 22.13 -10.24 -4.83
N HIS A 38 23.06 -10.95 -5.47
CA HIS A 38 24.49 -10.73 -5.31
C HIS A 38 24.92 -9.38 -5.91
N LYS A 39 24.37 -9.02 -7.07
CA LYS A 39 24.62 -7.73 -7.72
C LYS A 39 24.01 -6.57 -6.92
N ALA A 40 22.81 -6.76 -6.38
CA ALA A 40 22.16 -5.81 -5.50
C ALA A 40 22.96 -5.58 -4.21
N HIS A 41 23.55 -6.63 -3.63
CA HIS A 41 24.47 -6.47 -2.50
C HIS A 41 25.65 -5.55 -2.84
N LEU A 42 26.32 -5.76 -3.99
CA LEU A 42 27.40 -4.89 -4.45
C LEU A 42 26.95 -3.44 -4.64
N PHE A 43 25.74 -3.23 -5.16
CA PHE A 43 25.18 -1.90 -5.34
C PHE A 43 24.88 -1.21 -4.01
N TYR A 44 24.07 -1.82 -3.14
CA TYR A 44 23.62 -1.18 -1.91
C TYR A 44 24.73 -1.01 -0.86
N GLU A 45 25.60 -2.01 -0.72
CA GLU A 45 26.62 -1.99 0.34
C GLU A 45 27.94 -1.35 -0.13
N HIS A 46 28.22 -1.38 -1.43
CA HIS A 46 29.53 -0.99 -1.97
C HIS A 46 29.44 0.04 -3.10
N ASN A 47 28.24 0.45 -3.51
CA ASN A 47 28.02 1.36 -4.64
C ASN A 47 28.70 0.89 -5.94
N ILE A 48 28.76 -0.43 -6.13
CA ILE A 48 29.37 -1.08 -7.31
C ILE A 48 28.27 -1.60 -8.21
N CYS A 49 28.15 -1.02 -9.40
CA CYS A 49 27.28 -1.53 -10.45
C CYS A 49 27.79 -1.14 -11.84
N LYS A 50 27.47 -1.97 -12.84
CA LYS A 50 27.66 -1.62 -14.26
C LYS A 50 26.46 -0.83 -14.78
N GLN A 51 26.73 0.18 -15.59
CA GLN A 51 25.69 0.97 -16.26
C GLN A 51 24.72 0.08 -17.05
N GLU A 52 25.23 -0.95 -17.73
CA GLU A 52 24.42 -1.93 -18.46
C GLU A 52 23.34 -2.62 -17.60
N GLU A 53 23.59 -2.84 -16.30
CA GLU A 53 22.59 -3.42 -15.39
C GLU A 53 21.50 -2.40 -15.03
N VAL A 54 21.85 -1.13 -14.92
CA VAL A 54 20.91 -0.02 -14.70
C VAL A 54 19.99 0.11 -15.92
N ASP A 55 20.59 0.14 -17.10
CA ASP A 55 19.86 0.26 -18.36
C ASP A 55 18.92 -0.94 -18.54
N LYS A 56 19.41 -2.15 -18.27
CA LYS A 56 18.58 -3.36 -18.30
C LYS A 56 17.42 -3.30 -17.31
N TRP A 57 17.67 -2.88 -16.06
CA TRP A 57 16.61 -2.76 -15.05
C TRP A 57 15.50 -1.82 -15.51
N GLN A 58 15.86 -0.68 -16.11
CA GLN A 58 14.91 0.32 -16.58
C GLN A 58 14.17 -0.12 -17.85
N MET A 59 14.86 -0.80 -18.78
CA MET A 59 14.30 -1.22 -20.07
C MET A 59 13.55 -2.55 -20.04
N GLU A 60 13.73 -3.37 -19.00
CA GLU A 60 13.05 -4.66 -18.89
C GLU A 60 11.54 -4.43 -18.76
N GLU A 61 10.79 -4.66 -19.84
CA GLU A 61 9.34 -4.78 -19.79
C GLU A 61 9.04 -6.03 -18.97
N ASN A 62 8.72 -5.85 -17.70
CA ASN A 62 8.35 -6.96 -16.85
C ASN A 62 6.81 -7.04 -16.86
N PRO A 63 6.22 -8.03 -17.56
CA PRO A 63 4.77 -8.12 -17.76
C PRO A 63 4.02 -8.56 -16.51
N GLU A 64 4.70 -8.69 -15.36
CA GLU A 64 4.04 -9.06 -14.12
C GLU A 64 3.00 -8.00 -13.71
N PRO A 65 1.75 -8.40 -13.43
CA PRO A 65 0.66 -7.49 -13.05
C PRO A 65 0.99 -6.58 -11.86
N MET A 66 1.99 -6.98 -11.05
CA MET A 66 2.47 -6.17 -9.94
C MET A 66 2.99 -4.80 -10.37
N TRP A 67 3.59 -4.66 -11.55
CA TRP A 67 4.11 -3.38 -12.04
C TRP A 67 3.02 -2.38 -12.41
N GLU A 68 1.74 -2.77 -12.48
CA GLU A 68 0.63 -1.80 -12.56
C GLU A 68 0.54 -0.90 -11.31
N ASN A 69 1.02 -1.41 -10.18
CA ASN A 69 0.95 -0.74 -8.87
C ASN A 69 2.23 0.01 -8.50
N PHE A 70 3.29 -0.11 -9.31
CA PHE A 70 4.61 0.43 -9.00
C PHE A 70 5.27 1.03 -10.23
N LYS A 71 5.94 2.17 -10.06
CA LYS A 71 6.85 2.73 -11.05
C LYS A 71 8.27 2.24 -10.76
N LYS A 72 8.98 1.75 -11.77
CA LYS A 72 10.42 1.46 -11.62
C LYS A 72 11.18 2.74 -11.25
N GLY A 73 12.00 2.65 -10.21
CA GLY A 73 12.84 3.74 -9.74
C GLY A 73 14.27 3.61 -10.26
N GLU A 74 15.22 4.12 -9.48
CA GLU A 74 16.64 3.80 -9.64
C GLU A 74 16.89 2.28 -9.54
N LEU A 75 18.11 1.85 -9.85
CA LEU A 75 18.45 0.43 -9.91
C LEU A 75 17.97 -0.34 -8.67
N TYR A 76 17.24 -1.43 -8.92
CA TYR A 76 16.67 -2.31 -7.89
C TYR A 76 15.64 -1.67 -6.95
N THR A 77 15.13 -0.48 -7.28
CA THR A 77 14.06 0.18 -6.51
C THR A 77 12.79 0.34 -7.32
N ALA A 78 11.66 0.48 -6.63
CA ALA A 78 10.37 0.82 -7.24
C ALA A 78 9.61 1.79 -6.34
N THR A 79 8.94 2.78 -6.93
CA THR A 79 8.06 3.71 -6.23
C THR A 79 6.63 3.18 -6.26
N CYS A 80 5.98 3.08 -5.10
CA CYS A 80 4.60 2.67 -4.99
C CYS A 80 3.65 3.76 -5.51
N ASN A 81 2.72 3.40 -6.41
CA ASN A 81 1.78 4.36 -6.99
C ASN A 81 0.71 4.83 -5.98
N PHE A 82 0.52 4.12 -4.87
CA PHE A 82 -0.48 4.46 -3.84
C PHE A 82 0.04 5.43 -2.77
N CYS A 83 1.26 5.24 -2.28
CA CYS A 83 1.83 6.05 -1.19
C CYS A 83 3.06 6.85 -1.57
N GLY A 84 3.62 6.64 -2.76
CA GLY A 84 4.86 7.30 -3.19
C GLY A 84 6.12 6.80 -2.48
N GLU A 85 6.03 5.81 -1.58
CA GLU A 85 7.20 5.25 -0.92
C GLU A 85 8.07 4.45 -1.91
N THR A 86 9.38 4.58 -1.75
CA THR A 86 10.37 3.77 -2.48
C THR A 86 10.54 2.41 -1.78
N VAL A 87 10.38 1.35 -2.54
CA VAL A 87 10.63 -0.04 -2.14
C VAL A 87 11.97 -0.47 -2.68
N GLU A 88 12.91 -0.72 -1.78
CA GLU A 88 14.21 -1.31 -2.10
C GLU A 88 14.10 -2.80 -2.43
N HIS A 89 15.11 -3.33 -3.11
CA HIS A 89 15.14 -4.72 -3.56
C HIS A 89 13.92 -5.13 -4.39
N ALA A 90 13.42 -4.22 -5.22
CA ALA A 90 12.26 -4.40 -6.09
C ALA A 90 12.45 -5.51 -7.15
N TYR A 91 13.67 -6.00 -7.37
CA TYR A 91 13.93 -7.19 -8.16
C TYR A 91 13.36 -8.47 -7.51
N HIS A 92 13.03 -8.43 -6.22
CA HIS A 92 12.21 -9.44 -5.56
C HIS A 92 10.74 -9.00 -5.59
N VAL A 93 9.95 -9.57 -6.51
CA VAL A 93 8.50 -9.31 -6.59
C VAL A 93 7.79 -9.56 -5.26
N SER A 94 8.24 -10.53 -4.47
CA SER A 94 7.72 -10.78 -3.12
C SER A 94 7.82 -9.57 -2.19
N LYS A 95 8.83 -8.70 -2.35
CA LYS A 95 8.97 -7.44 -1.59
C LYS A 95 7.91 -6.43 -2.01
N LEU A 96 7.67 -6.28 -3.31
CA LEU A 96 6.59 -5.45 -3.85
C LEU A 96 5.22 -5.95 -3.36
N ASN A 97 5.01 -7.27 -3.39
CA ASN A 97 3.79 -7.91 -2.90
C ASN A 97 3.56 -7.64 -1.42
N LEU A 98 4.59 -7.80 -0.59
CA LEU A 98 4.50 -7.54 0.85
C LEU A 98 4.15 -6.08 1.13
N HIS A 99 4.78 -5.14 0.42
CA HIS A 99 4.46 -3.72 0.52
C HIS A 99 3.00 -3.45 0.11
N TYR A 100 2.55 -3.98 -1.02
CA TYR A 100 1.17 -3.82 -1.48
C TYR A 100 0.14 -4.41 -0.50
N LEU A 101 0.45 -5.56 0.11
CA LEU A 101 -0.40 -6.19 1.12
C LEU A 101 -0.57 -5.32 2.38
N LYS A 102 0.43 -4.49 2.71
CA LYS A 102 0.32 -3.52 3.81
C LYS A 102 -0.79 -2.50 3.52
N HIS A 103 -0.80 -1.88 2.34
CA HIS A 103 -1.86 -0.95 1.93
C HIS A 103 -3.24 -1.61 1.95
N PHE A 104 -3.31 -2.84 1.47
CA PHE A 104 -4.54 -3.61 1.46
C PHE A 104 -5.10 -3.85 2.87
N GLN A 105 -4.23 -4.23 3.81
CA GLN A 105 -4.58 -4.47 5.20
C GLN A 105 -4.99 -3.17 5.90
N GLU A 106 -4.23 -2.08 5.70
CA GLU A 106 -4.53 -0.76 6.26
C GLU A 106 -5.87 -0.21 5.74
N PHE A 107 -6.18 -0.43 4.46
CA PHE A 107 -7.44 -0.04 3.86
C PHE A 107 -8.62 -0.84 4.44
N GLU A 108 -8.47 -2.17 4.55
CA GLU A 108 -9.47 -3.03 5.18
C GLU A 108 -9.73 -2.63 6.64
N ASP A 109 -8.66 -2.39 7.40
CA ASP A 109 -8.75 -2.00 8.81
C ASP A 109 -9.38 -0.61 8.95
N SER A 110 -9.11 0.31 8.02
CA SER A 110 -9.78 1.61 7.98
C SER A 110 -11.28 1.48 7.77
N ILE A 111 -11.75 0.51 6.99
CA ILE A 111 -13.18 0.23 6.85
C ILE A 111 -13.73 -0.36 8.16
N LYS A 112 -13.09 -1.40 8.70
CA LYS A 112 -13.57 -2.13 9.90
C LYS A 112 -13.56 -1.29 11.17
N ASN A 113 -12.61 -0.37 11.30
CA ASN A 113 -12.38 0.40 12.51
C ASN A 113 -12.94 1.84 12.44
N SER A 114 -13.71 2.17 11.39
CA SER A 114 -14.37 3.47 11.24
C SER A 114 -15.88 3.35 11.10
N TRP A 115 -16.57 4.48 10.96
CA TRP A 115 -18.01 4.54 10.68
C TRP A 115 -18.41 3.76 9.41
N LEU A 116 -17.47 3.58 8.48
CA LEU A 116 -17.67 2.87 7.22
C LEU A 116 -18.16 1.42 7.43
N LYS A 117 -17.76 0.75 8.52
CA LYS A 117 -18.18 -0.63 8.82
C LYS A 117 -19.71 -0.81 8.85
N ASN A 118 -20.45 0.25 9.16
CA ASN A 118 -21.90 0.25 9.24
C ASN A 118 -22.57 0.33 7.86
N HIS A 119 -21.82 0.73 6.83
CA HIS A 119 -22.34 1.07 5.50
C HIS A 119 -21.74 0.22 4.38
N MET A 120 -20.63 -0.44 4.68
CA MET A 120 -19.89 -1.24 3.73
C MET A 120 -19.06 -2.32 4.42
N ARG A 121 -18.68 -3.34 3.65
CA ARG A 121 -17.67 -4.32 4.03
C ARG A 121 -16.62 -4.45 2.96
N PHE A 122 -15.44 -4.87 3.36
CA PHE A 122 -14.39 -5.20 2.42
C PHE A 122 -14.43 -6.69 2.05
N ASN A 123 -14.32 -7.02 0.77
CA ASN A 123 -14.21 -8.40 0.30
C ASN A 123 -12.76 -8.69 -0.08
N ARG A 124 -12.15 -9.64 0.63
CA ARG A 124 -10.75 -10.02 0.43
C ARG A 124 -10.49 -10.75 -0.89
N THR A 125 -11.46 -11.50 -1.39
CA THR A 125 -11.36 -12.25 -2.66
C THR A 125 -11.34 -11.30 -3.85
N THR A 126 -12.27 -10.34 -3.90
CA THR A 126 -12.34 -9.37 -5.00
C THR A 126 -11.45 -8.16 -4.77
N LYS A 127 -10.86 -8.03 -3.57
CA LYS A 127 -10.07 -6.88 -3.13
C LYS A 127 -10.82 -5.55 -3.24
N LYS A 128 -12.14 -5.58 -3.05
CA LYS A 128 -13.03 -4.44 -3.27
C LYS A 128 -13.99 -4.20 -2.11
N PRO A 129 -14.31 -2.94 -1.79
CA PRO A 129 -15.37 -2.62 -0.86
C PRO A 129 -16.74 -2.86 -1.52
N TYR A 130 -17.67 -3.38 -0.72
CA TYR A 130 -19.06 -3.60 -1.07
C TYR A 130 -19.93 -2.59 -0.33
N CYS A 131 -20.69 -1.79 -1.07
CA CYS A 131 -21.65 -0.85 -0.49
C CYS A 131 -23.01 -1.54 -0.27
N TYR A 132 -23.55 -1.47 0.94
CA TYR A 132 -24.82 -2.12 1.28
C TYR A 132 -26.03 -1.49 0.58
N TYR A 133 -25.98 -0.20 0.30
CA TYR A 133 -27.08 0.54 -0.32
C TYR A 133 -27.11 0.35 -1.84
N CYS A 134 -25.96 0.47 -2.51
CA CYS A 134 -25.85 0.19 -3.95
C CYS A 134 -25.91 -1.31 -4.28
N LYS A 135 -25.75 -2.18 -3.28
CA LYS A 135 -25.66 -3.64 -3.43
C LYS A 135 -24.59 -4.11 -4.42
N LYS A 136 -23.49 -3.36 -4.57
CA LYS A 136 -22.42 -3.64 -5.54
C LYS A 136 -21.03 -3.38 -4.98
N TYR A 137 -20.03 -3.98 -5.62
CA TYR A 137 -18.63 -3.68 -5.38
C TYR A 137 -18.25 -2.35 -6.03
N LEU A 138 -17.47 -1.55 -5.31
CA LEU A 138 -16.94 -0.29 -5.81
C LEU A 138 -15.56 -0.52 -6.43
N ASN A 139 -15.28 0.20 -7.52
CA ASN A 139 -13.93 0.32 -8.08
C ASN A 139 -13.31 1.58 -7.48
N THR A 140 -12.39 1.40 -6.53
CA THR A 140 -11.73 2.50 -5.80
C THR A 140 -10.26 2.15 -5.61
N SER A 141 -9.42 3.16 -5.67
CA SER A 141 -7.97 3.08 -5.56
C SER A 141 -7.51 3.02 -4.10
N LEU A 142 -7.88 1.96 -3.36
CA LEU A 142 -7.51 1.73 -1.94
C LEU A 142 -7.48 3.00 -1.06
N ASN A 143 -8.35 3.97 -1.35
CA ASN A 143 -8.37 5.28 -0.72
C ASN A 143 -9.68 5.41 0.05
N VAL A 144 -9.56 5.58 1.36
CA VAL A 144 -10.70 5.62 2.27
C VAL A 144 -11.57 6.86 2.02
N GLN A 145 -11.00 7.94 1.48
CA GLN A 145 -11.74 9.15 1.17
C GLN A 145 -12.76 8.91 0.05
N ASP A 146 -12.42 8.13 -0.98
CA ASP A 146 -13.35 7.76 -2.07
C ASP A 146 -14.60 7.06 -1.52
N LEU A 147 -14.45 6.27 -0.46
CA LEU A 147 -15.55 5.57 0.19
C LEU A 147 -16.48 6.53 0.93
N LYS A 148 -15.89 7.51 1.61
CA LYS A 148 -16.66 8.56 2.32
C LYS A 148 -17.39 9.44 1.32
N ASP A 149 -16.72 9.82 0.25
CA ASP A 149 -17.31 10.65 -0.81
C ASP A 149 -18.42 9.89 -1.53
N HIS A 150 -18.25 8.60 -1.79
CA HIS A 150 -19.31 7.74 -2.32
C HIS A 150 -20.55 7.75 -1.42
N LEU A 151 -20.39 7.51 -0.12
CA LEU A 151 -21.51 7.51 0.82
C LEU A 151 -22.18 8.88 0.94
N PHE A 152 -21.40 9.95 0.88
CA PHE A 152 -21.92 11.31 0.93
C PHE A 152 -22.68 11.68 -0.35
N VAL A 153 -22.06 11.51 -1.51
CA VAL A 153 -22.61 11.96 -2.81
C VAL A 153 -23.78 11.09 -3.25
N ILE A 154 -23.73 9.78 -3.01
CA ILE A 154 -24.73 8.83 -3.54
C ILE A 154 -25.83 8.52 -2.52
N HIS A 155 -25.55 8.62 -1.21
CA HIS A 155 -26.49 8.22 -0.16
C HIS A 155 -26.78 9.32 0.87
N ASP A 156 -26.20 10.52 0.72
CA ASP A 156 -26.29 11.64 1.69
C ASP A 156 -25.91 11.24 3.13
N LEU A 157 -24.99 10.28 3.25
CA LEU A 157 -24.50 9.79 4.54
C LEU A 157 -23.21 10.51 4.93
N ARG A 158 -23.18 11.06 6.14
CA ARG A 158 -22.02 11.80 6.68
C ARG A 158 -21.40 11.06 7.86
N ASP A 159 -20.07 11.13 7.97
CA ASP A 159 -19.32 10.64 9.13
C ASP A 159 -19.62 11.50 10.36
N THR A 160 -20.54 11.03 11.20
CA THR A 160 -20.93 11.72 12.44
C THR A 160 -19.88 11.60 13.55
N THR A 161 -18.89 10.71 13.40
CA THR A 161 -17.87 10.41 14.41
C THR A 161 -16.90 11.58 14.63
N LYS A 162 -16.67 12.42 13.61
CA LYS A 162 -15.79 13.60 13.73
C LYS A 162 -16.43 14.74 14.54
N ARG A 163 -17.75 14.90 14.52
CA ARG A 163 -18.44 15.98 15.27
C ARG A 163 -18.38 15.79 16.78
N MET A 164 -18.25 14.55 17.27
CA MET A 164 -18.16 14.29 18.71
C MET A 164 -16.81 14.67 19.35
N ARG A 165 -15.75 14.92 18.57
CA ARG A 165 -14.42 15.28 19.12
C ARG A 165 -14.21 16.78 19.33
N ILE A 166 -15.01 17.65 18.70
CA ILE A 166 -14.85 19.12 18.80
C ILE A 166 -15.60 19.70 20.01
N ASN A 167 -16.59 18.98 20.56
CA ASN A 167 -17.41 19.48 21.67
C ASN A 167 -16.84 19.21 23.08
N LYS A 168 -15.55 18.87 23.22
CA LYS A 168 -14.96 18.61 24.55
C LYS A 168 -14.07 19.74 25.09
N ASP A 169 -13.66 20.70 24.26
CA ASP A 169 -12.82 21.83 24.68
C ASP A 169 -13.35 23.18 24.16
N THR A 170 -14.51 23.60 24.67
CA THR A 170 -14.82 25.04 24.81
C THR A 170 -15.87 25.16 25.91
N GLY A 171 -15.39 25.34 27.13
CA GLY A 171 -16.19 25.98 28.16
C GLY A 171 -16.19 27.47 27.89
N GLU A 172 -17.33 28.02 27.46
CA GLU A 172 -17.72 29.37 27.83
C GLU A 172 -19.24 29.54 27.65
N SER A 173 -19.85 29.96 28.75
CA SER A 173 -21.26 30.28 28.93
C SER A 173 -21.58 31.62 28.30
N SER A 174 -22.68 31.74 27.54
CA SER A 174 -23.59 32.89 27.65
C SER A 174 -24.90 32.70 26.88
N ALA A 175 -25.99 32.77 27.65
CA ALA A 175 -27.31 33.34 27.40
C ALA A 175 -28.24 32.79 26.29
N ASP A 176 -29.31 32.18 26.79
CA ASP A 176 -30.71 32.19 26.32
C ASP A 176 -31.06 32.99 25.06
N VAL A 177 -31.64 32.30 24.07
CA VAL A 177 -32.91 32.71 23.47
C VAL A 177 -33.78 31.47 23.26
N SER A 178 -34.87 31.41 24.02
CA SER A 178 -35.98 30.47 23.85
C SER A 178 -36.67 30.67 22.50
N ILE A 179 -36.84 29.59 21.73
CA ILE A 179 -37.91 29.48 20.73
C ILE A 179 -38.58 28.12 20.94
N GLN A 180 -39.82 28.18 21.41
CA GLN A 180 -40.75 27.06 21.52
C GLN A 180 -41.05 26.50 20.13
N ALA A 181 -41.07 25.18 20.00
CA ALA A 181 -41.76 24.51 18.90
C ALA A 181 -42.64 23.42 19.53
N GLU A 182 -43.93 23.65 19.40
CA GLU A 182 -45.04 22.87 19.90
C GLU A 182 -44.98 21.40 19.46
N GLU A 183 -45.30 20.52 20.39
CA GLU A 183 -45.60 19.12 20.14
C GLU A 183 -46.90 19.02 19.31
N ASN A 184 -46.82 18.44 18.11
CA ASN A 184 -48.01 17.89 17.45
C ASN A 184 -47.84 16.38 17.31
N LYS A 185 -48.45 15.65 18.26
CA LYS A 185 -48.83 14.24 18.10
C LYS A 185 -50.01 14.16 17.11
N PRO A 186 -50.00 13.25 16.14
CA PRO A 186 -51.23 12.74 15.56
C PRO A 186 -51.60 11.45 16.30
N SER A 187 -52.61 11.54 17.17
CA SER A 187 -53.46 10.41 17.54
C SER A 187 -54.85 10.70 17.01
N THR A 188 -55.34 9.89 16.07
CA THR A 188 -56.73 9.42 16.05
C THR A 188 -56.88 8.28 15.04
N SER A 189 -57.04 7.09 15.60
CA SER A 189 -57.92 6.04 15.07
C SER A 189 -59.32 6.63 14.85
N PHE A 190 -60.00 6.24 13.77
CA PHE A 190 -61.46 6.08 13.76
C PHE A 190 -61.85 4.94 12.80
N GLN A 191 -62.53 3.97 13.41
CA GLN A 191 -63.63 3.10 12.96
C GLN A 191 -63.55 2.39 11.60
#